data_AF-A0A819HHS4-F1
#
_entry.id   AF-A0A819HHS4-F1
#
_cell.length_a   1.000
_cell.length_b   1.000
_cell.length_c   1.000
_cell.angle_alpha   90.00
_cell.angle_beta   90.00
_cell.angle_gamma   90.00
#
_symmetry.space_group_name_H-M   'P 1'
#
loop_
_entity.id
_entity.type
_entity.pdbx_description
1 polymer ?
#
loop_
_entity_poly.entity_id
_entity_poly.type
_entity_poly.pdbx_seq_one_letter_code
_entity_poly.pdbx_strand_id
1 'polypeptide(L)'
;MSRTCLISIILFVIVQYFIFVHSQCPSNFLIEPCLCIESNATNNQTVLYPTLTEIISIRQESIICEHIRNSFLDLRSIFIKLSIVLLNNNQSNNLTNFNDFLLHNILINHLSENVFRNITFTNILLYHNPLLKSIDYNAFNNTRNYVEVFRTLNASLSDGDNLFTVVKKFYNLKVFSMENDELKSVPDYAFNHTELRYISLGTHFRQTLQPFNHIGKYPFYNVPNLIALRILSPLLTKIGK
;
A
#
# COMPACT_ATOMS: atom_id res chain seq x y z
N MET A 1 -25.07 58.56 18.47
CA MET A 1 -24.18 57.64 19.21
C MET A 1 -24.34 56.24 18.62
N SER A 2 -23.45 55.83 17.71
CA SER A 2 -23.37 54.45 17.24
C SER A 2 -21.89 54.10 17.17
N ARG A 3 -21.44 53.22 18.07
CA ARG A 3 -20.06 52.71 18.10
C ARG A 3 -20.06 51.38 17.34
N THR A 4 -19.60 51.40 16.10
CA THR A 4 -19.28 50.19 15.35
C THR A 4 -18.00 49.58 15.91
N CYS A 5 -18.14 48.42 16.53
CA CYS A 5 -17.07 47.61 17.09
C CYS A 5 -16.38 46.86 15.94
N LEU A 6 -15.13 47.21 15.63
CA LEU A 6 -14.30 46.48 14.66
C LEU A 6 -13.73 45.24 15.38
N ILE A 7 -14.32 44.07 15.14
CA ILE A 7 -13.77 42.80 15.60
C ILE A 7 -12.68 42.39 14.61
N SER A 8 -11.42 42.56 15.02
CA SER A 8 -10.25 42.12 14.25
C SER A 8 -10.06 40.61 14.47
N ILE A 9 -10.45 39.81 13.48
CA ILE A 9 -10.22 38.36 13.46
C ILE A 9 -8.77 38.14 13.00
N ILE A 10 -7.90 37.76 13.94
CA ILE A 10 -6.51 37.36 13.64
C ILE A 10 -6.54 35.88 13.24
N LEU A 11 -6.35 35.62 11.95
CA LEU A 11 -6.24 34.27 11.40
C LEU A 11 -4.81 33.74 11.64
N PHE A 12 -4.64 32.87 12.64
CA PHE A 12 -3.39 32.13 12.83
C PHE A 12 -3.31 30.98 11.83
N VAL A 13 -2.55 31.16 10.75
CA VAL A 13 -2.16 30.06 9.87
C VAL A 13 -0.97 29.35 10.50
N ILE A 14 -1.23 28.29 11.25
CA ILE A 14 -0.18 27.39 11.74
C ILE A 14 0.24 26.51 10.56
N VAL A 15 1.31 26.90 9.87
CA VAL A 15 1.98 26.05 8.88
C VAL A 15 2.79 25.00 9.66
N GLN A 16 2.19 23.85 9.97
CA GLN A 16 2.95 22.70 10.46
C GLN A 16 3.78 22.13 9.31
N TYR A 17 5.06 22.51 9.24
CA TYR A 17 6.04 21.79 8.44
C TYR A 17 6.32 20.44 9.11
N PHE A 18 5.65 19.38 8.64
CA PHE A 18 6.08 18.02 8.93
C PHE A 18 7.37 17.74 8.17
N ILE A 19 8.51 17.90 8.84
CA ILE A 19 9.79 17.40 8.32
C ILE A 19 9.76 15.88 8.51
N PHE A 20 9.39 15.16 7.46
CA PHE A 20 9.56 13.71 7.42
C PHE A 20 11.06 13.42 7.31
N VAL A 21 11.66 13.00 8.42
CA VAL A 21 12.98 12.39 8.40
C VAL A 21 12.79 10.97 7.86
N HIS A 22 13.28 10.72 6.65
CA HIS A 22 13.11 9.44 6.00
C HIS A 22 14.25 8.48 6.33
N SER A 23 13.96 7.18 6.36
CA SER A 23 14.90 6.15 6.82
C SER A 23 15.98 5.80 5.80
N GLN A 24 17.24 5.88 6.20
CA GLN A 24 18.35 5.31 5.43
C GLN A 24 18.47 3.81 5.69
N CYS A 25 18.81 3.03 4.65
CA CYS A 25 19.11 1.61 4.85
C CYS A 25 20.36 1.48 5.75
N PRO A 26 20.37 0.49 6.67
CA PRO A 26 21.54 0.25 7.48
C PRO A 26 22.70 -0.20 6.59
N SER A 27 23.77 0.60 6.53
CA SER A 27 24.99 0.29 5.79
C SER A 27 25.52 -1.08 6.20
N ASN A 28 25.75 -1.97 5.23
CA ASN A 28 26.23 -3.36 5.40
C ASN A 28 25.22 -4.38 5.93
N PHE A 29 23.93 -4.06 6.06
CA PHE A 29 22.94 -5.05 6.49
C PHE A 29 22.18 -5.63 5.29
N LEU A 30 22.50 -6.87 4.94
CA LEU A 30 21.75 -7.63 3.96
C LEU A 30 20.47 -8.15 4.63
N ILE A 31 19.31 -7.64 4.19
CA ILE A 31 18.01 -8.08 4.70
C ILE A 31 17.62 -9.38 3.98
N GLU A 32 18.46 -10.42 3.98
CA GLU A 32 18.13 -11.61 3.20
C GLU A 32 16.77 -12.19 3.60
N PRO A 33 15.92 -12.58 2.62
CA PRO A 33 16.09 -12.52 1.15
C PRO A 33 15.62 -11.23 0.44
N CYS A 34 15.34 -10.16 1.18
CA CYS A 34 14.99 -8.84 0.68
C CYS A 34 16.23 -7.92 0.52
N LEU A 35 16.01 -6.81 -0.18
CA LEU A 35 16.99 -5.75 -0.44
C LEU A 35 16.43 -4.42 0.08
N CYS A 36 17.29 -3.61 0.68
CA CYS A 36 16.98 -2.21 0.99
C CYS A 36 17.71 -1.29 0.00
N ILE A 37 16.99 -0.37 -0.63
CA ILE A 37 17.54 0.59 -1.58
C ILE A 37 17.79 1.93 -0.89
N GLU A 38 19.05 2.36 -0.84
CA GLU A 38 19.48 3.64 -0.25
C GLU A 38 19.16 4.87 -1.10
N SER A 39 19.08 6.03 -0.46
CA SER A 39 18.78 7.33 -1.08
C SER A 39 19.92 7.97 -1.87
N ASN A 40 21.15 7.49 -1.76
CA ASN A 40 22.28 8.08 -2.50
C ASN A 40 22.46 7.52 -3.92
N ALA A 41 21.60 6.59 -4.36
CA ALA A 41 21.53 6.22 -5.76
C ALA A 41 20.95 7.42 -6.56
N THR A 42 21.81 8.15 -7.27
CA THR A 42 21.46 9.31 -8.11
C THR A 42 20.54 9.00 -9.28
N ASN A 43 20.11 7.75 -9.43
CA ASN A 43 19.18 7.30 -10.45
C ASN A 43 17.96 6.70 -9.76
N ASN A 44 16.77 7.29 -10.00
CA ASN A 44 15.51 6.58 -9.80
C ASN A 44 15.63 5.24 -10.54
N GLN A 45 15.68 4.13 -9.80
CA GLN A 45 15.72 2.81 -10.41
C GLN A 45 14.31 2.51 -10.92
N THR A 46 14.10 2.73 -12.21
CA THR A 46 13.00 2.10 -12.92
C THR A 46 13.32 0.62 -13.04
N VAL A 47 12.70 -0.20 -12.21
CA VAL A 47 12.77 -1.64 -12.41
C VAL A 47 11.85 -1.98 -13.57
N LEU A 48 12.46 -2.07 -14.76
CA LEU A 48 11.80 -2.55 -15.97
C LEU A 48 11.71 -4.06 -15.89
N TYR A 49 10.55 -4.57 -15.46
CA TYR A 49 10.28 -5.99 -15.58
C TYR A 49 9.91 -6.28 -17.05
N PRO A 50 10.68 -7.10 -17.78
CA PRO A 50 10.53 -7.27 -19.23
C PRO A 50 9.19 -7.88 -19.67
N THR A 51 8.39 -8.37 -18.73
CA THR A 51 7.04 -8.90 -18.94
C THR A 51 5.92 -7.91 -18.59
N LEU A 52 6.26 -6.76 -18.01
CA LEU A 52 5.34 -5.68 -17.66
C LEU A 52 5.51 -4.53 -18.64
N THR A 53 4.45 -4.13 -19.31
CA THR A 53 4.32 -2.80 -19.94
C THR A 53 4.17 -1.67 -18.90
N GLU A 54 4.37 -1.96 -17.62
CA GLU A 54 4.30 -1.01 -16.51
C GLU A 54 5.68 -0.69 -15.95
N ILE A 55 5.95 0.61 -15.84
CA ILE A 55 7.14 1.14 -15.16
C ILE A 55 6.80 1.22 -13.68
N ILE A 56 7.40 0.33 -12.87
CA ILE A 56 7.34 0.44 -11.42
C ILE A 56 8.43 1.42 -11.01
N SER A 57 8.01 2.63 -10.64
CA SER A 57 8.92 3.62 -10.07
C SER A 57 9.09 3.33 -8.59
N ILE A 58 10.21 2.72 -8.21
CA ILE A 58 10.58 2.52 -6.82
C ILE A 58 11.38 3.75 -6.39
N ARG A 59 10.95 4.38 -5.31
CA ARG A 59 11.63 5.52 -4.72
C ARG A 59 12.84 5.03 -3.93
N GLN A 60 13.68 5.98 -3.58
CA GLN A 60 14.70 5.80 -2.56
C GLN A 60 14.05 5.32 -1.25
N GLU A 61 14.82 4.63 -0.40
CA GLU A 61 14.37 4.19 0.93
C GLU A 61 13.23 3.17 0.84
N SER A 62 13.49 2.13 0.04
CA SER A 62 12.52 1.10 -0.29
C SER A 62 13.03 -0.27 0.11
N ILE A 63 12.11 -1.13 0.53
CA ILE A 63 12.41 -2.53 0.82
C ILE A 63 11.76 -3.39 -0.25
N ILE A 64 12.59 -4.12 -0.99
CA ILE A 64 12.16 -5.02 -2.06
C ILE A 64 12.44 -6.44 -1.63
N CYS A 65 11.41 -7.27 -1.57
CA CYS A 65 11.53 -8.70 -1.47
C CYS A 65 11.16 -9.30 -2.82
N GLU A 66 12.10 -9.95 -3.51
CA GLU A 66 11.83 -10.49 -4.85
C GLU A 66 12.38 -11.91 -5.08
N HIS A 67 11.72 -12.65 -5.97
CA HIS A 67 12.15 -13.97 -6.44
C HIS A 67 12.31 -15.04 -5.34
N ILE A 68 11.58 -14.92 -4.23
CA ILE A 68 11.70 -15.82 -3.09
C ILE A 68 10.82 -17.06 -3.32
N ARG A 69 11.49 -18.19 -3.62
CA ARG A 69 10.82 -19.49 -3.86
C ARG A 69 10.51 -20.28 -2.59
N ASN A 70 10.83 -19.74 -1.42
CA ASN A 70 10.52 -20.39 -0.15
C ASN A 70 9.07 -20.07 0.27
N SER A 71 8.16 -21.03 0.14
CA SER A 71 6.76 -20.89 0.58
C SER A 71 6.61 -20.79 2.09
N PHE A 72 7.63 -21.19 2.86
CA PHE A 72 7.67 -21.08 4.33
C PHE A 72 8.33 -19.79 4.81
N LEU A 73 8.58 -18.83 3.91
CA LEU A 73 9.14 -17.53 4.28
C LEU A 73 8.22 -16.80 5.25
N ASP A 74 8.71 -16.54 6.46
CA ASP A 74 8.06 -15.65 7.40
C ASP A 74 8.60 -14.23 7.27
N LEU A 75 7.90 -13.40 6.48
CA LEU A 75 8.23 -11.98 6.33
C LEU A 75 8.30 -11.25 7.67
N ARG A 76 7.45 -11.63 8.64
CA ARG A 76 7.44 -11.01 9.95
C ARG A 76 8.76 -11.21 10.69
N SER A 77 9.36 -12.40 10.58
CA SER A 77 10.68 -12.67 11.15
C SER A 77 11.79 -11.81 10.53
N ILE A 78 11.71 -11.51 9.23
CA ILE A 78 12.64 -10.59 8.56
C ILE A 78 12.51 -9.19 9.16
N PHE A 79 11.28 -8.67 9.25
CA PHE A 79 11.03 -7.34 9.76
C PHE A 79 11.30 -7.20 11.28
N ILE A 80 11.19 -8.27 12.07
CA ILE A 80 11.67 -8.29 13.46
C ILE A 80 13.19 -8.06 13.50
N LYS A 81 13.95 -8.81 12.70
CA LYS A 81 15.42 -8.67 12.67
C LYS A 81 15.83 -7.27 12.23
N LEU A 82 15.20 -6.76 11.17
CA LEU A 82 15.46 -5.41 10.67
C LEU A 82 15.12 -4.34 11.72
N SER A 83 13.98 -4.47 12.39
CA SER A 83 13.55 -3.60 13.48
C SER A 83 14.61 -3.50 14.59
N ILE A 84 15.14 -4.64 15.04
CA ILE A 84 16.18 -4.69 16.09
C ILE A 84 17.45 -3.98 15.63
N VAL A 85 17.87 -4.20 14.38
CA VAL A 85 19.07 -3.56 13.81
C VAL A 85 18.91 -2.05 13.73
N LEU A 86 17.77 -1.57 13.24
CA LEU A 86 17.48 -0.14 13.15
C LEU A 86 17.45 0.52 14.54
N LEU A 87 16.92 -0.15 15.56
CA LEU A 87 16.88 0.36 16.93
C LEU A 87 18.26 0.41 17.60
N ASN A 88 19.11 -0.60 17.37
CA ASN A 88 20.41 -0.69 18.04
C ASN A 88 21.45 0.29 17.50
N ASN A 89 21.29 0.76 16.27
CA ASN A 89 22.30 1.60 15.62
C ASN A 89 22.36 3.06 16.15
N ASN A 90 21.52 3.46 17.12
CA ASN A 90 21.61 4.66 17.99
C ASN A 90 21.98 6.02 17.33
N GLN A 91 22.00 6.13 16.01
CA GLN A 91 22.16 7.40 15.29
C GLN A 91 20.78 8.03 15.13
N SER A 92 20.51 8.96 16.04
CA SER A 92 19.52 10.04 16.01
C SER A 92 18.43 9.96 14.93
N ASN A 93 17.20 9.72 15.38
CA ASN A 93 15.90 9.90 14.71
C ASN A 93 15.30 8.66 14.04
N ASN A 94 14.86 7.65 14.82
CA ASN A 94 13.79 6.67 14.49
C ASN A 94 13.52 6.46 12.99
N LEU A 95 14.52 5.97 12.27
CA LEU A 95 14.49 5.74 10.83
C LEU A 95 13.76 4.43 10.54
N THR A 96 12.48 4.34 10.89
CA THR A 96 11.62 3.18 10.63
C THR A 96 10.60 3.44 9.54
N ASN A 97 10.68 4.58 8.85
CA ASN A 97 9.69 5.01 7.86
C ASN A 97 10.30 4.98 6.46
N PHE A 98 9.92 3.97 5.70
CA PHE A 98 10.34 3.73 4.33
C PHE A 98 9.28 4.22 3.34
N ASN A 99 9.70 4.49 2.10
CA ASN A 99 8.78 4.92 1.06
C ASN A 99 8.00 3.74 0.50
N ASP A 100 8.69 2.75 -0.07
CA ASP A 100 8.05 1.61 -0.73
C ASP A 100 8.37 0.29 -0.04
N PHE A 101 7.35 -0.55 0.09
CA PHE A 101 7.50 -1.99 0.23
C PHE A 101 7.03 -2.67 -1.05
N LEU A 102 7.95 -3.37 -1.72
CA LEU A 102 7.65 -4.19 -2.89
C LEU A 102 7.81 -5.67 -2.55
N LEU A 103 6.73 -6.42 -2.70
CA LEU A 103 6.72 -7.88 -2.66
C LEU A 103 6.49 -8.40 -4.08
N HIS A 104 7.52 -8.99 -4.69
CA HIS A 104 7.48 -9.36 -6.11
C HIS A 104 7.88 -10.82 -6.39
N ASN A 105 7.03 -11.58 -7.08
CA ASN A 105 7.37 -12.94 -7.51
C ASN A 105 7.74 -13.88 -6.35
N ILE A 106 6.89 -13.91 -5.32
CA ILE A 106 7.10 -14.69 -4.09
C ILE A 106 6.01 -15.77 -3.95
N LEU A 107 6.40 -16.91 -3.38
CA LEU A 107 5.56 -18.11 -3.22
C LEU A 107 4.81 -18.20 -1.87
N ILE A 108 4.70 -17.10 -1.12
CA ILE A 108 3.92 -17.08 0.13
C ILE A 108 2.43 -17.01 -0.20
N ASN A 109 1.61 -17.66 0.63
CA ASN A 109 0.17 -17.71 0.43
C ASN A 109 -0.64 -16.75 1.33
N HIS A 110 0.00 -16.19 2.34
CA HIS A 110 -0.64 -15.38 3.36
C HIS A 110 0.34 -14.35 3.93
N LEU A 111 -0.12 -13.10 4.12
CA LEU A 111 0.59 -12.11 4.95
C LEU A 111 0.09 -12.18 6.38
N SER A 112 0.99 -12.47 7.33
CA SER A 112 0.66 -12.59 8.75
C SER A 112 0.37 -11.24 9.42
N GLU A 113 -0.26 -11.29 10.60
CA GLU A 113 -0.51 -10.11 11.43
C GLU A 113 0.78 -9.32 11.74
N ASN A 114 0.66 -7.99 11.74
CA ASN A 114 1.75 -7.07 12.08
C ASN A 114 3.06 -7.38 11.34
N VAL A 115 2.97 -7.66 10.03
CA VAL A 115 4.09 -8.15 9.22
C VAL A 115 5.31 -7.22 9.28
N PHE A 116 5.09 -5.90 9.40
CA PHE A 116 6.17 -4.91 9.42
C PHE A 116 6.64 -4.48 10.82
N ARG A 117 6.09 -5.05 11.90
CA ARG A 117 6.44 -4.68 13.29
C ARG A 117 6.35 -3.18 13.59
N ASN A 118 7.47 -2.46 13.70
CA ASN A 118 7.53 -1.02 13.94
C ASN A 118 7.95 -0.24 12.68
N ILE A 119 8.10 -0.92 11.55
CA ILE A 119 8.52 -0.35 10.28
C ILE A 119 7.29 0.07 9.48
N THR A 120 7.30 1.29 8.98
CA THR A 120 6.17 1.87 8.24
C THR A 120 6.55 2.12 6.80
N PHE A 121 5.54 2.12 5.94
CA PHE A 121 5.64 2.29 4.49
C PHE A 121 4.56 3.25 4.01
N THR A 122 4.94 4.12 3.09
CA THR A 122 3.99 5.00 2.38
C THR A 122 3.28 4.24 1.26
N ASN A 123 3.99 3.33 0.59
CA ASN A 123 3.47 2.59 -0.55
C ASN A 123 3.66 1.09 -0.32
N ILE A 124 2.61 0.30 -0.55
CA ILE A 124 2.63 -1.15 -0.48
C ILE A 124 2.27 -1.69 -1.86
N LEU A 125 3.21 -2.42 -2.46
CA LEU A 125 3.12 -2.95 -3.81
C LEU A 125 3.28 -4.49 -3.77
N LEU A 126 2.24 -5.22 -4.18
CA LEU A 126 2.20 -6.68 -4.15
C LEU A 126 2.02 -7.23 -5.57
N TYR A 127 3.12 -7.57 -6.23
CA TYR A 127 3.12 -7.90 -7.66
C TYR A 127 3.56 -9.31 -7.98
N HIS A 128 2.89 -9.95 -8.94
CA HIS A 128 3.18 -11.31 -9.40
C HIS A 128 3.33 -12.30 -8.26
N ASN A 129 2.41 -12.28 -7.30
CA ASN A 129 2.41 -13.23 -6.19
C ASN A 129 1.27 -14.25 -6.39
N PRO A 130 1.44 -15.23 -7.30
CA PRO A 130 0.36 -16.12 -7.74
C PRO A 130 -0.14 -17.08 -6.66
N LEU A 131 0.54 -17.15 -5.51
CA LEU A 131 0.10 -17.96 -4.39
C LEU A 131 -0.53 -17.13 -3.27
N LEU A 132 -0.38 -15.80 -3.29
CA LEU A 132 -0.83 -14.91 -2.23
C LEU A 132 -2.34 -14.78 -2.25
N LYS A 133 -3.03 -15.51 -1.35
CA LYS A 133 -4.49 -15.63 -1.34
C LYS A 133 -5.18 -14.71 -0.35
N SER A 134 -4.51 -14.41 0.76
CA SER A 134 -5.09 -13.65 1.85
C SER A 134 -4.06 -12.77 2.56
N ILE A 135 -4.56 -11.74 3.22
CA ILE A 135 -3.80 -10.80 4.05
C ILE A 135 -4.50 -10.78 5.40
N ASP A 136 -3.78 -11.06 6.49
CA ASP A 136 -4.36 -10.98 7.83
C ASP A 136 -4.98 -9.59 8.07
N TYR A 137 -6.14 -9.54 8.75
CA TYR A 137 -6.85 -8.31 9.08
C TYR A 137 -5.95 -7.26 9.74
N ASN A 138 -4.93 -7.67 10.51
CA ASN A 138 -3.98 -6.83 11.21
C ASN A 138 -2.57 -6.81 10.58
N ALA A 139 -2.39 -7.33 9.35
CA ALA A 139 -1.09 -7.37 8.69
C ALA A 139 -0.38 -6.01 8.71
N PHE A 140 -1.11 -4.93 8.41
CA PHE A 140 -0.57 -3.59 8.23
C PHE A 140 -0.93 -2.61 9.35
N ASN A 141 -1.28 -3.10 10.54
CA ASN A 141 -1.82 -2.26 11.61
C ASN A 141 -0.86 -1.14 12.06
N ASN A 142 0.45 -1.40 11.98
CA ASN A 142 1.51 -0.46 12.37
C ASN A 142 1.75 0.64 11.32
N THR A 143 1.47 0.36 10.05
CA THR A 143 1.69 1.30 8.94
C THR A 143 0.41 1.97 8.45
N ARG A 144 -0.75 1.63 9.02
CA ARG A 144 -2.07 2.06 8.53
C ARG A 144 -2.26 3.58 8.41
N ASN A 145 -1.56 4.35 9.25
CA ASN A 145 -1.60 5.82 9.24
C ASN A 145 -0.62 6.44 8.22
N TYR A 146 0.18 5.64 7.53
CA TYR A 146 1.22 6.10 6.61
C TYR A 146 0.93 5.72 5.17
N VAL A 147 0.18 4.62 4.96
CA VAL A 147 -0.10 4.11 3.62
C VAL A 147 -0.94 5.11 2.81
N GLU A 148 -0.36 5.59 1.72
CA GLU A 148 -1.01 6.42 0.71
C GLU A 148 -1.31 5.63 -0.57
N VAL A 149 -0.54 4.59 -0.87
CA VAL A 149 -0.69 3.77 -2.07
C VAL A 149 -0.72 2.29 -1.68
N PHE A 150 -1.79 1.61 -2.09
CA PHE A 150 -1.89 0.16 -2.01
C PHE A 150 -2.21 -0.40 -3.39
N ARG A 151 -1.31 -1.21 -3.95
CA ARG A 151 -1.47 -1.80 -5.28
C ARG A 151 -1.18 -3.28 -5.28
N THR A 152 -2.04 -4.03 -5.93
CA THR A 152 -1.82 -5.44 -6.28
C THR A 152 -1.93 -5.60 -7.79
N LEU A 153 -1.11 -6.49 -8.34
CA LEU A 153 -1.14 -6.87 -9.75
C LEU A 153 -0.72 -8.33 -9.87
N ASN A 154 -1.56 -9.15 -10.50
CA ASN A 154 -1.30 -10.58 -10.66
C ASN A 154 -1.03 -11.26 -9.30
N ALA A 155 -1.78 -10.88 -8.26
CA ALA A 155 -1.80 -11.56 -6.97
C ALA A 155 -3.06 -12.42 -6.86
N SER A 156 -2.98 -13.63 -6.32
CA SER A 156 -4.17 -14.49 -6.19
C SER A 156 -5.10 -14.11 -5.02
N LEU A 157 -5.18 -12.82 -4.68
CA LEU A 157 -6.01 -12.32 -3.58
C LEU A 157 -7.49 -12.52 -3.92
N SER A 158 -8.19 -13.30 -3.09
CA SER A 158 -9.58 -13.70 -3.34
C SER A 158 -10.54 -13.41 -2.18
N ASP A 159 -10.02 -13.20 -0.97
CA ASP A 159 -10.80 -12.85 0.22
C ASP A 159 -11.13 -11.35 0.21
N GLY A 160 -12.20 -11.00 -0.50
CA GLY A 160 -12.64 -9.62 -0.66
C GLY A 160 -12.98 -8.95 0.67
N ASP A 161 -13.76 -9.61 1.54
CA ASP A 161 -14.26 -8.98 2.77
C ASP A 161 -13.12 -8.58 3.71
N ASN A 162 -12.18 -9.49 3.93
CA ASN A 162 -11.02 -9.21 4.77
C ASN A 162 -10.12 -8.13 4.13
N LEU A 163 -9.87 -8.23 2.83
CA LEU A 163 -9.04 -7.26 2.11
C LEU A 163 -9.61 -5.84 2.16
N PHE A 164 -10.89 -5.65 1.86
CA PHE A 164 -11.52 -4.33 1.94
C PHE A 164 -11.58 -3.82 3.37
N THR A 165 -11.63 -4.71 4.35
CA THR A 165 -11.52 -4.33 5.76
C THR A 165 -10.12 -3.82 6.11
N VAL A 166 -9.06 -4.44 5.58
CA VAL A 166 -7.68 -3.93 5.69
C VAL A 166 -7.57 -2.55 5.04
N VAL A 167 -8.10 -2.39 3.83
CA VAL A 167 -8.07 -1.13 3.07
C VAL A 167 -8.76 0.01 3.81
N LYS A 168 -9.90 -0.24 4.45
CA LYS A 168 -10.62 0.77 5.27
C LYS A 168 -9.81 1.31 6.45
N LYS A 169 -8.79 0.60 6.91
CA LYS A 169 -7.91 1.08 7.99
C LYS A 169 -6.86 2.08 7.51
N PHE A 170 -6.65 2.22 6.21
CA PHE A 170 -5.68 3.13 5.64
C PHE A 170 -6.26 4.55 5.55
N TYR A 171 -6.09 5.32 6.63
CA TYR A 171 -6.70 6.66 6.74
C TYR A 171 -6.17 7.67 5.71
N ASN A 172 -4.94 7.47 5.22
CA ASN A 172 -4.29 8.37 4.27
C ASN A 172 -4.27 7.81 2.84
N LEU A 173 -5.05 6.75 2.57
CA LEU A 173 -5.04 6.08 1.27
C LEU A 173 -5.57 6.98 0.16
N LYS A 174 -4.71 7.28 -0.82
CA LYS A 174 -5.01 8.11 -1.98
C LYS A 174 -5.17 7.28 -3.26
N VAL A 175 -4.45 6.15 -3.34
CA VAL A 175 -4.46 5.28 -4.52
C VAL A 175 -4.71 3.84 -4.09
N PHE A 176 -5.75 3.25 -4.65
CA PHE A 176 -6.04 1.84 -4.51
C PHE A 176 -6.14 1.19 -5.88
N SER A 177 -5.37 0.12 -6.09
CA SER A 177 -5.40 -0.66 -7.33
C SER A 177 -5.41 -2.14 -7.02
N MET A 178 -6.34 -2.87 -7.61
CA MET A 178 -6.30 -4.33 -7.66
C MET A 178 -6.55 -4.81 -9.07
N GLU A 179 -5.55 -5.46 -9.64
CA GLU A 179 -5.59 -5.80 -11.04
C GLU A 179 -5.14 -7.24 -11.32
N ASN A 180 -5.91 -7.95 -12.16
CA ASN A 180 -5.68 -9.36 -12.47
C ASN A 180 -5.57 -10.25 -11.22
N ASP A 181 -6.36 -9.93 -10.19
CA ASP A 181 -6.43 -10.72 -8.97
C ASP A 181 -7.62 -11.70 -9.00
N GLU A 182 -7.81 -12.48 -7.94
CA GLU A 182 -8.92 -13.44 -7.81
C GLU A 182 -10.14 -12.87 -7.06
N LEU A 183 -10.25 -11.55 -6.94
CA LEU A 183 -11.37 -10.87 -6.26
C LEU A 183 -12.70 -11.28 -6.91
N LYS A 184 -13.64 -11.78 -6.11
CA LYS A 184 -14.97 -12.25 -6.56
C LYS A 184 -16.08 -11.21 -6.41
N SER A 185 -15.91 -10.25 -5.51
CA SER A 185 -16.88 -9.18 -5.27
C SER A 185 -16.24 -7.99 -4.59
N VAL A 186 -16.83 -6.81 -4.81
CA VAL A 186 -16.57 -5.60 -4.01
C VAL A 186 -17.71 -5.48 -2.98
N PRO A 187 -17.44 -5.37 -1.67
CA PRO A 187 -18.47 -5.35 -0.64
C PRO A 187 -19.19 -4.01 -0.54
N ASP A 188 -20.27 -3.99 0.23
CA ASP A 188 -20.99 -2.77 0.58
C ASP A 188 -20.06 -1.78 1.31
N TYR A 189 -20.17 -0.49 0.98
CA TYR A 189 -19.37 0.57 1.59
C TYR A 189 -17.86 0.31 1.54
N ALA A 190 -17.36 -0.41 0.52
CA ALA A 190 -15.96 -0.85 0.41
C ALA A 190 -14.93 0.25 0.70
N PHE A 191 -15.20 1.47 0.25
CA PHE A 191 -14.27 2.61 0.33
C PHE A 191 -14.76 3.76 1.22
N ASN A 192 -15.77 3.53 2.05
CA ASN A 192 -16.31 4.56 2.92
C ASN A 192 -15.24 5.08 3.89
N HIS A 193 -15.18 6.40 4.09
CA HIS A 193 -14.22 7.11 4.94
C HIS A 193 -12.75 7.02 4.50
N THR A 194 -12.50 7.04 3.20
CA THR A 194 -11.13 7.09 2.65
C THR A 194 -10.86 8.41 1.93
N GLU A 195 -9.60 8.80 1.88
CA GLU A 195 -9.11 9.98 1.13
C GLU A 195 -8.77 9.63 -0.34
N LEU A 196 -9.46 8.61 -0.87
CA LEU A 196 -9.15 8.03 -2.17
C LEU A 196 -9.34 9.04 -3.31
N ARG A 197 -8.32 9.10 -4.16
CA ARG A 197 -8.29 9.91 -5.39
C ARG A 197 -8.34 9.03 -6.64
N TYR A 198 -7.77 7.82 -6.57
CA TYR A 198 -7.68 6.90 -7.68
C TYR A 198 -8.08 5.50 -7.23
N ILE A 199 -9.05 4.92 -7.92
CA ILE A 199 -9.48 3.53 -7.73
C ILE A 199 -9.37 2.82 -9.07
N SER A 200 -8.64 1.71 -9.10
CA SER A 200 -8.60 0.78 -10.23
C SER A 200 -8.91 -0.63 -9.77
N LEU A 201 -9.91 -1.26 -10.36
CA LEU A 201 -10.34 -2.61 -10.08
C LEU A 201 -10.58 -3.32 -11.40
N GLY A 202 -9.90 -4.43 -11.69
CA GLY A 202 -10.22 -5.13 -12.93
C GLY A 202 -9.09 -5.91 -13.56
N THR A 203 -9.27 -6.23 -14.84
CA THR A 203 -8.18 -6.75 -15.64
C THR A 203 -7.21 -5.64 -16.04
N HIS A 204 -5.95 -6.00 -16.17
CA HIS A 204 -4.88 -5.14 -16.66
C HIS A 204 -4.23 -5.79 -17.88
N PHE A 205 -4.17 -5.02 -18.98
CA PHE A 205 -3.79 -5.47 -20.32
C PHE A 205 -4.54 -6.73 -20.80
N ARG A 206 -3.93 -7.51 -21.71
CA ARG A 206 -4.51 -8.66 -22.43
C ARG A 206 -4.82 -9.88 -21.54
N GLN A 207 -4.69 -9.76 -20.22
CA GLN A 207 -5.04 -10.84 -19.30
C GLN A 207 -6.55 -10.84 -19.03
N THR A 208 -7.11 -12.03 -18.82
CA THR A 208 -8.55 -12.26 -18.97
C THR A 208 -9.31 -12.46 -17.67
N LEU A 209 -8.65 -12.49 -16.52
CA LEU A 209 -9.30 -12.96 -15.29
C LEU A 209 -9.13 -11.98 -14.14
N GLN A 210 -10.15 -11.15 -14.00
CA GLN A 210 -10.57 -10.61 -12.72
C GLN A 210 -12.00 -11.15 -12.51
N PRO A 211 -12.23 -12.10 -11.58
CA PRO A 211 -13.48 -12.85 -11.59
C PRO A 211 -14.66 -12.12 -10.95
N PHE A 212 -14.51 -10.87 -10.48
CA PHE A 212 -15.60 -10.24 -9.74
C PHE A 212 -16.79 -9.98 -10.66
N ASN A 213 -17.94 -10.49 -10.22
CA ASN A 213 -19.20 -10.35 -10.95
C ASN A 213 -20.20 -9.44 -10.24
N HIS A 214 -19.87 -9.01 -9.01
CA HIS A 214 -20.72 -8.22 -8.16
C HIS A 214 -19.97 -7.08 -7.48
N ILE A 215 -20.56 -5.89 -7.51
CA ILE A 215 -20.21 -4.75 -6.67
C ILE A 215 -21.38 -4.48 -5.73
N GLY A 216 -21.10 -4.36 -4.43
CA GLY A 216 -22.07 -4.11 -3.36
C GLY A 216 -22.74 -2.74 -3.45
N LYS A 217 -23.52 -2.40 -2.42
CA LYS A 217 -24.23 -1.12 -2.29
C LYS A 217 -23.30 -0.02 -1.79
N TYR A 218 -23.46 1.17 -2.36
CA TYR A 218 -22.69 2.35 -2.00
C TYR A 218 -21.18 2.10 -1.81
N PRO A 219 -20.51 1.35 -2.71
CA PRO A 219 -19.09 0.97 -2.55
C PRO A 219 -18.19 2.21 -2.48
N PHE A 220 -18.59 3.28 -3.17
CA PHE A 220 -17.93 4.59 -3.25
C PHE A 220 -18.70 5.66 -2.47
N TYR A 221 -19.38 5.29 -1.38
CA TYR A 221 -20.00 6.28 -0.51
C TYR A 221 -18.94 7.19 0.10
N ASN A 222 -19.16 8.51 0.06
CA ASN A 222 -18.34 9.49 0.75
C ASN A 222 -16.83 9.38 0.43
N VAL A 223 -16.49 9.35 -0.87
CA VAL A 223 -15.13 9.51 -1.39
C VAL A 223 -15.00 10.87 -2.11
N PRO A 224 -15.07 11.99 -1.37
CA PRO A 224 -15.21 13.33 -1.96
C PRO A 224 -14.01 13.75 -2.82
N ASN A 225 -12.86 13.10 -2.63
CA ASN A 225 -11.60 13.41 -3.31
C ASN A 225 -11.37 12.51 -4.55
N LEU A 226 -12.33 11.67 -4.94
CA LEU A 226 -12.18 10.74 -6.07
C LEU A 226 -12.07 11.48 -7.40
N ILE A 227 -10.95 11.30 -8.08
CA ILE A 227 -10.64 11.91 -9.38
C ILE A 227 -10.86 10.91 -10.52
N ALA A 228 -10.46 9.65 -10.31
CA ALA A 228 -10.57 8.62 -11.33
C ALA A 228 -11.04 7.29 -10.73
N LEU A 229 -11.99 6.68 -11.43
CA LEU A 229 -12.50 5.35 -11.15
C LEU A 229 -12.41 4.49 -12.41
N ARG A 230 -11.67 3.40 -12.31
CA ARG A 230 -11.58 2.38 -13.35
C ARG A 230 -12.12 1.07 -12.81
N ILE A 231 -13.12 0.52 -13.49
CA ILE A 231 -13.70 -0.78 -13.21
C ILE A 231 -13.69 -1.56 -14.52
N LEU A 232 -12.93 -2.65 -14.58
CA LEU A 232 -12.84 -3.49 -15.77
C LEU A 232 -12.97 -4.97 -15.40
N SER A 233 -14.19 -5.50 -15.38
CA SER A 233 -14.41 -6.93 -15.26
C SER A 233 -15.37 -7.39 -16.36
N PRO A 234 -14.95 -8.35 -17.22
CA PRO A 234 -15.84 -8.91 -18.23
C PRO A 234 -16.98 -9.74 -17.63
N LEU A 235 -16.89 -10.11 -16.34
CA LEU A 235 -17.89 -10.90 -15.63
C LEU A 235 -18.84 -10.06 -14.77
N LEU A 236 -18.68 -8.73 -14.73
CA LEU A 236 -19.51 -7.85 -13.93
C LEU A 236 -20.97 -7.87 -14.41
N THR A 237 -21.86 -8.42 -13.59
CA THR A 237 -23.30 -8.56 -13.90
C THR A 237 -24.20 -7.77 -12.95
N LYS A 238 -23.71 -7.41 -11.76
CA LYS A 238 -24.52 -6.74 -10.73
C LYS A 238 -23.76 -5.62 -10.02
N ILE A 239 -24.36 -4.43 -10.01
CA ILE A 239 -23.91 -3.29 -9.20
C ILE A 239 -25.04 -2.93 -8.22
N GLY A 240 -24.76 -2.99 -6.93
CA GLY A 240 -25.67 -2.60 -5.86
C GLY A 240 -25.93 -1.10 -5.89
N LYS A 241 -27.20 -0.73 -5.77
CA LYS A 241 -27.62 0.66 -5.58
C LYS A 241 -27.64 0.99 -4.09
#